data_AF-A0A959QNG2-F1
#
_entry.id   AF-A0A959QNG2-F1
#
_cell.length_a   1.000
_cell.length_b   1.000
_cell.length_c   1.000
_cell.angle_alpha   90.00
_cell.angle_beta   90.00
_cell.angle_gamma   90.00
#
_symmetry.space_group_name_H-M   'P 1'
#
loop_
_entity.id
_entity.type
_entity.pdbx_description
1 polymer ?
#
loop_
_entity_poly.entity_id
_entity_poly.type
_entity_poly.pdbx_seq_one_letter_code
_entity_poly.pdbx_strand_id
1 'polypeptide(L)'
;MKQKLRKFQEFAEGLLPHETGWLVTIHQFTDPEKIAILERLDHNSRLIHHPLPFDESIDKRKYSYIISWVGERLATIDVDHQFRLLVHLEEQIATDGIQPEEERQLSRILKDTDHRSYNFSKIYELARQYRHFLLIRMRYRQHIEVDEFLRTHRAHYDHSRDIGDKIHYATQDIVKQYAGSPAESIQWERWLTDVFTDDQIDGANRYMALVRLTFLYFNYKQFEPLREKFDRYDKLLSQGVYYSRRLLINYYSNRLLLHNFCGEYDQAIWYGYLSIREKNTDYIHYVNTLSGVLLRQHLHEQALAVMRKAYPELKTSISFHNRLVFVSFYLRALHANGLLANAENYAESFLRAYSQEIFDHRWHLFFTVFFDILLHRDKTARLVRLARKYRLVQRETEYVDRTGSHPYLYWQYTLAAFIEMKITRATLEKMVAHLPASDEAASGPGLQAFLVHLKRLAPDATRGHREAHG
;
A
#
# COMPACT_ATOMS: atom_id res chain seq x y z
N MET A 1 27.91 -1.04 25.84
CA MET A 1 28.85 -1.35 24.74
C MET A 1 28.27 -0.87 23.42
N LYS A 2 29.03 -0.17 22.56
CA LYS A 2 28.58 0.17 21.21
C LYS A 2 28.60 -1.11 20.37
N GLN A 3 27.45 -1.53 19.83
CA GLN A 3 27.35 -2.68 18.94
C GLN A 3 28.21 -2.43 17.68
N LYS A 4 29.14 -3.34 17.38
CA LYS A 4 29.96 -3.27 16.16
C LYS A 4 29.01 -3.37 14.95
N LEU A 5 29.33 -2.67 13.86
CA LEU A 5 28.55 -2.67 12.61
C LEU A 5 27.08 -2.17 12.68
N ARG A 6 26.62 -1.56 13.77
CA ARG A 6 25.22 -1.09 13.90
C ARG A 6 24.71 -0.27 12.70
N LYS A 7 25.49 0.70 12.22
CA LYS A 7 25.14 1.53 11.06
C LYS A 7 24.96 0.70 9.78
N PHE A 8 25.75 -0.36 9.61
CA PHE A 8 25.66 -1.24 8.45
C PHE A 8 24.44 -2.15 8.56
N GLN A 9 24.11 -2.63 9.77
CA GLN A 9 22.88 -3.38 10.03
C GLN A 9 21.63 -2.53 9.74
N GLU A 10 21.58 -1.30 10.28
CA GLU A 10 20.50 -0.34 10.00
C GLU A 10 20.34 -0.08 8.49
N PHE A 11 21.46 0.05 7.76
CA PHE A 11 21.48 0.17 6.31
C PHE A 11 20.94 -1.09 5.60
N ALA A 12 21.41 -2.27 6.00
CA ALA A 12 21.02 -3.56 5.41
C ALA A 12 19.53 -3.87 5.62
N GLU A 13 18.98 -3.55 6.79
CA GLU A 13 17.56 -3.72 7.11
C GLU A 13 16.64 -2.89 6.21
N GLY A 14 17.14 -1.77 5.68
CA GLY A 14 16.42 -0.91 4.76
C GLY A 14 16.33 -1.49 3.34
N LEU A 15 17.30 -2.28 2.90
CA LEU A 15 17.41 -2.78 1.52
C LEU A 15 16.29 -3.75 1.17
N LEU A 16 15.90 -3.77 -0.10
CA LEU A 16 14.80 -4.58 -0.63
C LEU A 16 15.34 -5.75 -1.47
N PRO A 17 14.65 -6.91 -1.52
CA PRO A 17 15.09 -8.08 -2.30
C PRO A 17 15.43 -7.80 -3.77
N HIS A 18 14.66 -6.93 -4.43
CA HIS A 18 14.93 -6.54 -5.81
C HIS A 18 16.19 -5.68 -5.94
N GLU A 19 16.46 -4.81 -4.97
CA GLU A 19 17.67 -3.99 -4.93
C GLU A 19 18.89 -4.90 -4.78
N THR A 20 18.91 -5.77 -3.77
CA THR A 20 20.04 -6.67 -3.51
C THR A 20 20.23 -7.70 -4.62
N GLY A 21 19.13 -8.26 -5.14
CA GLY A 21 19.18 -9.22 -6.24
C GLY A 21 19.81 -8.61 -7.49
N TRP A 22 19.42 -7.39 -7.85
CA TRP A 22 20.04 -6.68 -8.96
C TRP A 22 21.52 -6.36 -8.69
N LEU A 23 21.88 -5.90 -7.49
CA LEU A 23 23.26 -5.61 -7.13
C LEU A 23 24.16 -6.85 -7.21
N VAL A 24 23.63 -8.03 -6.86
CA VAL A 24 24.33 -9.30 -7.01
C VAL A 24 24.64 -9.62 -8.49
N THR A 25 23.74 -9.31 -9.42
CA THR A 25 23.97 -9.62 -10.84
C THR A 25 24.96 -8.68 -11.53
N ILE A 26 25.14 -7.45 -11.01
CA ILE A 26 25.95 -6.42 -11.67
C ILE A 26 27.33 -6.20 -11.04
N HIS A 27 27.63 -6.81 -9.88
CA HIS A 27 28.90 -6.56 -9.22
C HIS A 27 30.09 -7.10 -10.03
N GLN A 28 31.22 -6.42 -9.92
CA GLN A 28 32.50 -6.84 -10.51
C GLN A 28 33.61 -6.92 -9.44
N PHE A 29 33.21 -7.22 -8.20
CA PHE A 29 34.16 -7.36 -7.10
C PHE A 29 35.07 -8.58 -7.30
N THR A 30 36.36 -8.38 -7.04
CA THR A 30 37.37 -9.45 -6.96
C THR A 30 37.75 -9.79 -5.52
N ASP A 31 37.40 -8.92 -4.58
CA ASP A 31 37.67 -9.09 -3.14
C ASP A 31 36.62 -10.05 -2.52
N PRO A 32 37.01 -11.24 -2.04
CA PRO A 32 36.08 -12.25 -1.54
C PRO A 32 35.30 -11.78 -0.32
N GLU A 33 35.86 -10.89 0.52
CA GLU A 33 35.14 -10.36 1.68
C GLU A 33 34.01 -9.40 1.24
N LYS A 34 34.23 -8.63 0.17
CA LYS A 34 33.19 -7.74 -0.38
C LYS A 34 32.06 -8.54 -1.03
N ILE A 35 32.40 -9.63 -1.72
CA ILE A 35 31.41 -10.56 -2.29
C ILE A 35 30.58 -11.18 -1.15
N ALA A 36 31.24 -11.71 -0.12
CA ALA A 36 30.56 -12.32 1.03
C ALA A 36 29.62 -11.32 1.76
N ILE A 37 30.02 -10.05 1.89
CA ILE A 37 29.14 -9.01 2.44
C ILE A 37 27.90 -8.82 1.55
N LEU A 38 28.07 -8.72 0.22
CA LEU A 38 26.96 -8.50 -0.71
C LEU A 38 26.00 -9.69 -0.77
N GLU A 39 26.51 -10.92 -0.80
CA GLU A 39 25.69 -12.13 -0.73
C GLU A 39 24.92 -12.20 0.60
N ARG A 40 25.55 -11.79 1.71
CA ARG A 40 24.87 -11.69 3.01
C ARG A 40 23.76 -10.62 2.99
N LEU A 41 23.95 -9.50 2.30
CA LEU A 41 22.89 -8.50 2.10
C LEU A 41 21.70 -9.10 1.37
N ASP A 42 21.92 -9.81 0.27
CA ASP A 42 20.84 -10.44 -0.51
C ASP A 42 20.13 -11.55 0.26
N HIS A 43 20.87 -12.38 0.99
CA HIS A 43 20.29 -13.39 1.86
C HIS A 43 19.37 -12.77 2.93
N ASN A 44 19.85 -11.76 3.65
CA ASN A 44 19.12 -11.11 4.73
C ASN A 44 17.92 -10.29 4.21
N SER A 45 17.99 -9.74 2.99
CA SER A 45 16.88 -8.98 2.41
C SER A 45 15.70 -9.89 2.04
N ARG A 46 15.96 -11.14 1.63
CA ARG A 46 14.97 -12.17 1.28
C ARG A 46 14.41 -12.88 2.52
N LEU A 47 15.27 -13.21 3.48
CA LEU A 47 14.91 -13.94 4.71
C LEU A 47 14.72 -12.98 5.90
N ILE A 48 13.69 -12.15 5.80
CA ILE A 48 13.45 -11.00 6.68
C ILE A 48 13.21 -11.37 8.15
N HIS A 49 12.75 -12.59 8.42
CA HIS A 49 12.49 -13.10 9.77
C HIS A 49 13.66 -13.92 10.35
N HIS A 50 14.64 -14.28 9.50
CA HIS A 50 15.80 -15.09 9.88
C HIS A 50 17.10 -14.47 9.34
N PRO A 51 17.40 -13.19 9.64
CA PRO A 51 18.63 -12.57 9.17
C PRO A 51 19.84 -13.25 9.84
N LEU A 52 20.87 -13.51 9.04
CA LEU A 52 22.14 -13.99 9.56
C LEU A 52 23.04 -12.82 9.95
N PRO A 53 23.87 -12.96 11.01
CA PRO A 53 24.79 -11.91 11.41
C PRO A 53 25.85 -11.63 10.33
N PHE A 54 26.35 -10.40 10.29
CA PHE A 54 27.51 -10.02 9.49
C PHE A 54 28.81 -10.36 10.23
N ASP A 55 29.85 -10.71 9.47
CA ASP A 55 31.15 -11.09 10.02
C ASP A 55 31.88 -9.89 10.64
N GLU A 56 31.98 -9.88 11.96
CA GLU A 56 32.64 -8.82 12.71
C GLU A 56 34.17 -8.80 12.51
N SER A 57 34.78 -9.83 11.95
CA SER A 57 36.22 -9.88 11.68
C SER A 57 36.64 -9.09 10.44
N ILE A 58 35.73 -8.86 9.49
CA ILE A 58 35.99 -8.10 8.26
C ILE A 58 36.27 -6.63 8.56
N ASP A 59 37.22 -6.03 7.83
CA ASP A 59 37.56 -4.61 7.95
C ASP A 59 36.31 -3.73 7.73
N LYS A 60 36.03 -2.87 8.71
CA LYS A 60 34.95 -1.88 8.68
C LYS A 60 34.96 -1.02 7.41
N ARG A 61 36.14 -0.74 6.84
CA ARG A 61 36.28 0.01 5.59
C ARG A 61 35.59 -0.68 4.42
N LYS A 62 35.54 -2.01 4.39
CA LYS A 62 34.83 -2.78 3.36
C LYS A 62 33.32 -2.61 3.50
N TYR A 63 32.79 -2.64 4.72
CA TYR A 63 31.37 -2.33 4.97
C TYR A 63 30.99 -0.91 4.53
N SER A 64 31.83 0.08 4.85
CA SER A 64 31.61 1.46 4.40
C SER A 64 31.67 1.59 2.88
N TYR A 65 32.59 0.90 2.23
CA TYR A 65 32.67 0.85 0.77
C TYR A 65 31.40 0.26 0.15
N ILE A 66 30.89 -0.85 0.70
CA ILE A 66 29.65 -1.46 0.21
C ILE A 66 28.46 -0.51 0.36
N ILE A 67 28.34 0.22 1.47
CA ILE A 67 27.27 1.23 1.64
C ILE A 67 27.31 2.25 0.50
N SER A 68 28.48 2.86 0.26
CA SER A 68 28.66 3.87 -0.79
C SER A 68 28.39 3.29 -2.17
N TRP A 69 28.96 2.13 -2.48
CA TRP A 69 28.80 1.47 -3.78
C TRP A 69 27.33 1.12 -4.06
N VAL A 70 26.61 0.56 -3.08
CA VAL A 70 25.18 0.25 -3.23
C VAL A 70 24.37 1.52 -3.48
N GLY A 71 24.61 2.58 -2.69
CA GLY A 71 23.91 3.86 -2.86
C GLY A 71 24.12 4.47 -4.25
N GLU A 72 25.37 4.50 -4.71
CA GLU A 72 25.72 4.99 -6.05
C GLU A 72 25.05 4.16 -7.14
N ARG A 73 25.13 2.83 -7.07
CA ARG A 73 24.57 1.95 -8.11
C ARG A 73 23.05 2.05 -8.20
N LEU A 74 22.35 2.02 -7.06
CA LEU A 74 20.89 2.18 -7.06
C LEU A 74 20.47 3.56 -7.59
N ALA A 75 21.23 4.63 -7.29
CA ALA A 75 20.93 5.97 -7.81
C ALA A 75 21.04 6.06 -9.34
N THR A 76 21.88 5.23 -9.98
CA THR A 76 22.02 5.25 -11.46
C THR A 76 20.80 4.71 -12.20
N ILE A 77 20.01 3.84 -11.57
CA ILE A 77 18.81 3.24 -12.16
C ILE A 77 17.51 3.80 -11.57
N ASP A 78 17.59 4.67 -10.55
CA ASP A 78 16.44 5.24 -9.87
C ASP A 78 15.76 6.32 -10.73
N VAL A 79 14.57 6.00 -11.24
CA VAL A 79 13.77 6.91 -12.08
C VAL A 79 13.29 8.15 -11.33
N ASP A 80 13.11 8.09 -10.01
CA ASP A 80 12.74 9.25 -9.20
C ASP A 80 13.97 10.13 -8.92
N HIS A 81 15.17 9.54 -8.83
CA HIS A 81 16.42 10.31 -8.78
C HIS A 81 16.65 11.07 -10.09
N GLN A 82 16.47 10.41 -11.23
CA GLN A 82 16.52 11.08 -12.54
C GLN A 82 15.46 12.18 -12.64
N PHE A 83 14.22 11.92 -12.20
CA PHE A 83 13.15 12.93 -12.25
C PHE A 83 13.48 14.19 -11.44
N ARG A 84 14.01 14.05 -10.22
CA ARG A 84 14.44 15.20 -9.40
C ARG A 84 15.53 16.03 -10.09
N LEU A 85 16.47 15.38 -10.74
CA LEU A 85 17.49 16.06 -11.53
C LEU A 85 16.87 16.85 -12.69
N LEU A 86 15.90 16.28 -13.41
CA LEU A 86 15.22 16.97 -14.51
C LEU A 86 14.47 18.23 -14.04
N VAL A 87 13.81 18.15 -12.89
CA VAL A 87 13.12 19.31 -12.28
C VAL A 87 14.12 20.39 -11.86
N HIS A 88 15.25 20.01 -11.25
CA HIS A 88 16.32 20.94 -10.90
C HIS A 88 16.87 21.67 -12.15
N LEU A 89 17.17 20.93 -13.21
CA LEU A 89 17.66 21.51 -14.47
C LEU A 89 16.62 22.44 -15.12
N GLU A 90 15.34 22.10 -15.04
CA GLU A 90 14.24 22.95 -15.51
C GLU A 90 14.21 24.29 -14.78
N GLU A 91 14.31 24.26 -13.46
CA GLU A 91 14.37 25.46 -12.63
C GLU A 91 15.58 26.33 -13.00
N GLN A 92 16.76 25.72 -13.18
CA GLN A 92 17.96 26.44 -13.57
C GLN A 92 17.86 27.06 -14.97
N ILE A 93 17.19 26.41 -15.92
CA ILE A 93 16.95 26.97 -17.26
C ILE A 93 15.94 28.11 -17.19
N ALA A 94 14.83 27.93 -16.47
CA ALA A 94 13.76 28.91 -16.35
C ALA A 94 14.20 30.20 -15.65
N THR A 95 15.16 30.09 -14.72
CA THR A 95 15.72 31.21 -13.95
C THR A 95 17.03 31.75 -14.54
N ASP A 96 17.47 31.23 -15.68
CA ASP A 96 18.75 31.54 -16.32
C ASP A 96 20.00 31.28 -15.43
N GLY A 97 19.86 30.41 -14.43
CA GLY A 97 20.89 30.02 -13.47
C GLY A 97 21.76 28.82 -13.87
N ILE A 98 21.46 28.16 -14.99
CA ILE A 98 22.13 26.91 -15.39
C ILE A 98 23.65 27.08 -15.59
N GLN A 99 24.40 26.18 -14.96
CA GLN A 99 25.86 26.18 -14.94
C GLN A 99 26.45 25.25 -16.02
N PRO A 100 27.72 25.46 -16.44
CA PRO A 100 28.35 24.62 -17.47
C PRO A 100 28.45 23.12 -17.15
N GLU A 101 28.48 22.73 -15.87
CA GLU A 101 28.44 21.31 -15.48
C GLU A 101 27.03 20.72 -15.69
N GLU A 102 25.99 21.49 -15.36
CA GLU A 102 24.59 21.11 -15.53
C GLU A 102 24.21 20.99 -17.01
N GLU A 103 24.73 21.88 -17.86
CA GLU A 103 24.58 21.76 -19.31
C GLU A 103 25.24 20.49 -19.87
N ARG A 104 26.43 20.14 -19.36
CA ARG A 104 27.12 18.89 -19.72
C ARG A 104 26.31 17.67 -19.26
N GLN A 105 25.71 17.75 -18.08
CA GLN A 105 24.83 16.71 -17.57
C GLN A 105 23.57 16.55 -18.43
N LEU A 106 22.91 17.65 -18.79
CA LEU A 106 21.75 17.63 -19.69
C LEU A 106 22.11 17.06 -21.07
N SER A 107 23.25 17.46 -21.65
CA SER A 107 23.72 16.89 -22.92
C SER A 107 23.91 15.38 -22.86
N ARG A 108 24.44 14.84 -21.75
CA ARG A 108 24.54 13.38 -21.55
C ARG A 108 23.16 12.73 -21.47
N ILE A 109 22.24 13.30 -20.68
CA ILE A 109 20.86 12.80 -20.58
C ILE A 109 20.23 12.70 -21.97
N LEU A 110 20.31 13.75 -22.79
CA LEU A 110 19.71 13.75 -24.13
C LEU A 110 20.32 12.69 -25.06
N LYS A 111 21.62 12.39 -24.92
CA LYS A 111 22.31 11.35 -25.71
C LYS A 111 21.94 9.93 -25.29
N ASP A 112 21.77 9.73 -23.98
CA ASP A 112 21.47 8.41 -23.41
C ASP A 112 19.96 8.10 -23.42
N THR A 113 19.12 9.10 -23.73
CA THR A 113 17.65 8.96 -23.71
C THR A 113 17.14 8.36 -25.02
N ASP A 114 16.31 7.33 -24.87
CA ASP A 114 15.46 6.78 -25.92
C ASP A 114 13.97 6.97 -25.60
N HIS A 115 13.06 6.80 -26.58
CA HIS A 115 11.60 6.99 -26.38
C HIS A 115 10.99 6.03 -25.35
N ARG A 116 11.67 4.92 -25.05
CA ARG A 116 11.25 3.92 -24.05
C ARG A 116 11.65 4.27 -22.61
N SER A 117 12.45 5.32 -22.44
CA SER A 117 12.92 5.78 -21.13
C SER A 117 11.74 6.11 -20.21
N TYR A 118 11.86 5.85 -18.91
CA TYR A 118 10.76 6.06 -17.97
C TYR A 118 10.26 7.52 -17.97
N ASN A 119 11.18 8.48 -17.91
CA ASN A 119 10.88 9.91 -17.86
C ASN A 119 10.89 10.60 -19.23
N PHE A 120 10.69 9.85 -20.33
CA PHE A 120 10.88 10.35 -21.70
C PHE A 120 10.15 11.68 -21.98
N SER A 121 8.85 11.78 -21.65
CA SER A 121 8.06 12.98 -21.94
C SER A 121 8.59 14.21 -21.20
N LYS A 122 9.03 14.04 -19.94
CA LYS A 122 9.64 15.13 -19.16
C LYS A 122 10.99 15.56 -19.74
N ILE A 123 11.81 14.62 -20.21
CA ILE A 123 13.09 14.91 -20.86
C ILE A 123 12.86 15.70 -22.16
N TYR A 124 11.85 15.31 -22.94
CA TYR A 124 11.49 16.02 -24.16
C TYR A 124 10.98 17.44 -23.88
N GLU A 125 10.13 17.63 -22.88
CA GLU A 125 9.67 18.96 -22.43
C GLU A 125 10.83 19.85 -21.98
N LEU A 126 11.75 19.31 -21.19
CA LEU A 126 12.96 20.02 -20.75
C LEU A 126 13.82 20.42 -21.95
N ALA A 127 14.03 19.52 -22.91
CA ALA A 127 14.78 19.81 -24.14
C ALA A 127 14.13 20.95 -24.95
N ARG A 128 12.79 21.02 -25.00
CA ARG A 128 12.09 22.13 -25.66
C ARG A 128 12.39 23.47 -25.00
N GLN A 129 12.31 23.53 -23.67
CA GLN A 129 12.62 24.75 -22.92
C GLN A 129 14.09 25.14 -23.09
N TYR A 130 15.00 24.16 -22.99
CA TYR A 130 16.42 24.38 -23.18
C TYR A 130 16.76 24.91 -24.58
N ARG A 131 16.10 24.40 -25.64
CA ARG A 131 16.28 24.93 -27.00
C ARG A 131 15.97 26.42 -27.07
N HIS A 132 14.89 26.88 -26.42
CA HIS A 132 14.55 28.31 -26.37
C HIS A 132 15.63 29.13 -25.64
N PHE A 133 16.09 28.64 -24.49
CA PHE A 133 17.19 29.25 -23.73
C PHE A 133 18.46 29.40 -24.58
N LEU A 134 18.84 28.35 -25.32
CA LEU A 134 20.03 28.36 -26.17
C LEU A 134 19.92 29.35 -27.34
N LEU A 135 18.75 29.43 -27.97
CA LEU A 135 18.52 30.27 -29.14
C LEU A 135 18.63 31.76 -28.79
N ILE A 136 17.99 32.19 -27.70
CA ILE A 136 18.04 33.60 -27.24
C ILE A 136 19.48 34.02 -26.91
N ARG A 137 20.30 33.07 -26.44
CA ARG A 137 21.70 33.29 -26.04
C ARG A 137 22.71 32.99 -27.13
N MET A 138 22.26 32.77 -28.37
CA MET A 138 23.11 32.54 -29.55
C MET A 138 24.07 31.33 -29.39
N ARG A 139 23.66 30.30 -28.62
CA ARG A 139 24.45 29.08 -28.37
C ARG A 139 24.19 28.03 -29.46
N TYR A 140 24.60 28.35 -30.69
CA TYR A 140 24.20 27.62 -31.90
C TYR A 140 24.59 26.14 -31.92
N ARG A 141 25.78 25.78 -31.43
CA ARG A 141 26.25 24.39 -31.47
C ARG A 141 25.35 23.47 -30.64
N GLN A 142 25.11 23.85 -29.39
CA GLN A 142 24.21 23.13 -28.49
C GLN A 142 22.77 23.15 -29.02
N HIS A 143 22.35 24.27 -29.61
CA HIS A 143 21.01 24.38 -30.19
C HIS A 143 20.78 23.32 -31.28
N ILE A 144 21.75 23.09 -32.17
CA ILE A 144 21.64 22.06 -33.23
C ILE A 144 21.45 20.67 -32.62
N GLU A 145 22.26 20.31 -31.62
CA GLU A 145 22.17 19.00 -30.95
C GLU A 145 20.78 18.79 -30.30
N VAL A 146 20.26 19.83 -29.62
CA VAL A 146 18.95 19.75 -28.95
C VAL A 146 17.80 19.75 -29.98
N ASP A 147 17.91 20.53 -31.05
CA ASP A 147 16.87 20.58 -32.09
C ASP A 147 16.78 19.25 -32.86
N GLU A 148 17.92 18.60 -33.11
CA GLU A 148 17.96 17.25 -33.70
C GLU A 148 17.28 16.22 -32.81
N PHE A 149 17.56 16.22 -31.50
CA PHE A 149 16.86 15.36 -30.54
C PHE A 149 15.34 15.57 -30.60
N LEU A 150 14.89 16.83 -30.55
CA LEU A 150 13.46 17.17 -30.60
C LEU A 150 12.80 16.73 -31.91
N ARG A 151 13.47 16.92 -33.05
CA ARG A 151 12.95 16.50 -34.35
C ARG A 151 12.81 14.98 -34.43
N THR A 152 13.83 14.25 -33.98
CA THR A 152 13.86 12.78 -34.00
C THR A 152 12.78 12.17 -33.12
N HIS A 153 12.54 12.73 -31.93
CA HIS A 153 11.62 12.15 -30.94
C HIS A 153 10.20 12.73 -30.96
N ARG A 154 9.89 13.69 -31.85
CA ARG A 154 8.58 14.38 -31.88
C ARG A 154 7.38 13.43 -31.95
N ALA A 155 7.38 12.49 -32.89
CA ALA A 155 6.25 11.58 -33.07
C ALA A 155 6.02 10.70 -31.85
N HIS A 156 7.09 10.21 -31.22
CA HIS A 156 7.01 9.42 -29.99
C HIS A 156 6.47 10.25 -28.82
N TYR A 157 6.88 11.52 -28.71
CA TYR A 157 6.38 12.42 -27.68
C TYR A 157 4.88 12.70 -27.84
N ASP A 158 4.44 13.02 -29.06
CA ASP A 158 3.02 13.27 -29.33
C ASP A 158 2.18 12.00 -29.01
N HIS A 159 2.66 10.82 -29.39
CA HIS A 159 2.02 9.55 -29.06
C HIS A 159 1.96 9.28 -27.55
N SER A 160 3.07 9.51 -26.83
CA SER A 160 3.15 9.37 -25.37
C SER A 160 2.17 10.28 -24.64
N ARG A 161 2.03 11.54 -25.09
CA ARG A 161 1.04 12.47 -24.55
C ARG A 161 -0.39 11.97 -24.76
N ASP A 162 -0.72 11.55 -25.98
CA ASP A 162 -2.07 11.08 -26.31
C ASP A 162 -2.46 9.82 -25.51
N ILE A 163 -1.51 8.92 -25.23
CA ILE A 163 -1.71 7.80 -24.30
C ILE A 163 -1.98 8.32 -22.88
N GLY A 164 -1.17 9.25 -22.38
CA GLY A 164 -1.32 9.84 -21.05
C GLY A 164 -2.71 10.45 -20.84
N ASP A 165 -3.19 11.22 -21.82
CA ASP A 165 -4.54 11.80 -21.81
C ASP A 165 -5.62 10.72 -21.80
N LYS A 166 -5.44 9.64 -22.58
CA LYS A 166 -6.39 8.51 -22.62
C LYS A 166 -6.41 7.71 -21.31
N ILE A 167 -5.28 7.56 -20.62
CA ILE A 167 -5.22 6.98 -19.26
C ILE A 167 -6.03 7.82 -18.28
N HIS A 168 -6.04 9.16 -18.42
CA HIS A 168 -6.84 10.02 -17.56
C HIS A 168 -8.34 9.71 -17.67
N TYR A 169 -8.87 9.58 -18.90
CA TYR A 169 -10.27 9.19 -19.10
C TYR A 169 -10.60 7.83 -18.48
N ALA A 170 -9.73 6.82 -18.70
CA ALA A 170 -9.89 5.51 -18.09
C ALA A 170 -9.92 5.58 -16.55
N THR A 171 -9.09 6.44 -15.96
CA THR A 171 -9.03 6.65 -14.50
C THR A 171 -10.36 7.15 -13.95
N GLN A 172 -11.01 8.09 -14.63
CA GLN A 172 -12.28 8.65 -14.17
C GLN A 172 -13.37 7.57 -14.09
N ASP A 173 -13.45 6.69 -15.08
CA ASP A 173 -14.44 5.60 -15.09
C ASP A 173 -14.15 4.56 -14.01
N ILE A 174 -12.90 4.10 -13.91
CA ILE A 174 -12.48 3.09 -12.93
C ILE A 174 -12.69 3.57 -11.49
N VAL A 175 -12.34 4.83 -11.20
CA VAL A 175 -12.51 5.39 -9.85
C VAL A 175 -13.98 5.62 -9.51
N LYS A 176 -14.80 6.07 -10.48
CA LYS A 176 -16.26 6.19 -10.27
C LYS A 176 -16.89 4.84 -9.93
N GLN A 177 -16.49 3.76 -10.61
CA GLN A 177 -16.95 2.41 -10.29
C GLN A 177 -16.54 2.01 -8.87
N TYR A 178 -15.28 2.22 -8.49
CA TYR A 178 -14.79 1.93 -7.14
C TYR A 178 -15.57 2.69 -6.04
N ALA A 179 -16.03 3.90 -6.35
CA ALA A 179 -16.86 4.71 -5.44
C ALA A 179 -18.33 4.22 -5.33
N GLY A 180 -18.71 3.14 -6.01
CA GLY A 180 -20.06 2.56 -5.98
C GLY A 180 -21.02 3.11 -7.04
N SER A 181 -20.49 3.80 -8.06
CA SER A 181 -21.29 4.15 -9.25
C SER A 181 -21.57 2.90 -10.09
N PRO A 182 -22.75 2.78 -10.74
CA PRO A 182 -23.05 1.69 -11.68
C PRO A 182 -22.24 1.75 -12.99
N ALA A 183 -21.26 2.65 -13.10
CA ALA A 183 -20.42 2.78 -14.29
C ALA A 183 -19.56 1.52 -14.49
N GLU A 184 -19.60 0.96 -15.70
CA GLU A 184 -18.70 -0.12 -16.11
C GLU A 184 -17.38 0.46 -16.61
N SER A 185 -16.27 -0.20 -16.25
CA SER A 185 -14.93 0.21 -16.68
C SER A 185 -14.15 -0.92 -17.37
N ILE A 186 -14.76 -2.09 -17.58
CA ILE A 186 -14.11 -3.27 -18.16
C ILE A 186 -13.62 -3.04 -19.59
N GLN A 187 -14.27 -2.14 -20.34
CA GLN A 187 -13.89 -1.75 -21.70
C GLN A 187 -12.44 -1.26 -21.81
N TRP A 188 -11.86 -0.78 -20.72
CA TRP A 188 -10.48 -0.28 -20.67
C TRP A 188 -9.44 -1.40 -20.56
N GLU A 189 -9.83 -2.62 -20.18
CA GLU A 189 -8.91 -3.72 -19.85
C GLU A 189 -7.94 -4.03 -21.00
N ARG A 190 -8.48 -4.25 -22.20
CA ARG A 190 -7.67 -4.61 -23.39
C ARG A 190 -6.68 -3.50 -23.72
N TRP A 191 -7.16 -2.27 -23.84
CA TRP A 191 -6.32 -1.14 -24.22
C TRP A 191 -5.22 -0.86 -23.17
N LEU A 192 -5.56 -0.91 -21.88
CA LEU A 192 -4.56 -0.74 -20.81
C LEU A 192 -3.53 -1.88 -20.81
N THR A 193 -3.95 -3.11 -21.11
CA THR A 193 -3.04 -4.25 -21.26
C THR A 193 -2.08 -4.04 -22.42
N ASP A 194 -2.58 -3.60 -23.58
CA ASP A 194 -1.76 -3.29 -24.74
C ASP A 194 -0.71 -2.23 -24.37
N VAL A 195 -1.14 -1.13 -23.72
CA VAL A 195 -0.23 -0.07 -23.26
C VAL A 195 0.84 -0.59 -22.30
N PHE A 196 0.48 -1.43 -21.33
CA PHE A 196 1.45 -1.96 -20.36
C PHE A 196 2.48 -2.90 -21.01
N THR A 197 2.03 -3.73 -21.95
CA THR A 197 2.85 -4.80 -22.55
C THR A 197 3.69 -4.34 -23.74
N ASP A 198 3.36 -3.20 -24.36
CA ASP A 198 4.14 -2.65 -25.45
C ASP A 198 5.45 -2.02 -24.96
N ASP A 199 6.58 -2.63 -25.34
CA ASP A 199 7.92 -2.17 -25.00
C ASP A 199 8.35 -0.92 -25.80
N GLN A 200 7.53 -0.43 -26.74
CA GLN A 200 7.73 0.84 -27.46
C GLN A 200 7.13 2.05 -26.74
N ILE A 201 6.37 1.86 -25.66
CA ILE A 201 5.81 2.96 -24.87
C ILE A 201 6.77 3.33 -23.74
N ASP A 202 6.81 4.60 -23.37
CA ASP A 202 7.62 5.08 -22.25
C ASP A 202 7.21 4.42 -20.92
N GLY A 203 8.19 4.26 -20.02
CA GLY A 203 7.98 3.55 -18.77
C GLY A 203 6.92 4.17 -17.86
N ALA A 204 6.75 5.50 -17.86
CA ALA A 204 5.77 6.17 -17.03
C ALA A 204 4.34 5.79 -17.46
N ASN A 205 4.02 5.86 -18.75
CA ASN A 205 2.70 5.45 -19.26
C ASN A 205 2.43 3.97 -19.04
N ARG A 206 3.42 3.10 -19.26
CA ARG A 206 3.30 1.66 -18.99
C ARG A 206 2.97 1.39 -17.52
N TYR A 207 3.70 2.03 -16.61
CA TYR A 207 3.43 1.92 -15.17
C TYR A 207 2.04 2.46 -14.81
N MET A 208 1.64 3.61 -15.37
CA MET A 208 0.32 4.18 -15.12
C MET A 208 -0.81 3.26 -15.59
N ALA A 209 -0.63 2.57 -16.72
CA ALA A 209 -1.58 1.56 -17.19
C ALA A 209 -1.68 0.38 -16.21
N LEU A 210 -0.56 -0.14 -15.71
CA LEU A 210 -0.54 -1.20 -14.69
C LEU A 210 -1.29 -0.80 -13.41
N VAL A 211 -1.12 0.45 -12.95
CA VAL A 211 -1.86 0.97 -11.80
C VAL A 211 -3.38 0.89 -12.05
N ARG A 212 -3.86 1.29 -13.24
CA ARG A 212 -5.30 1.28 -13.55
C ARG A 212 -5.83 -0.15 -13.70
N LEU A 213 -5.06 -1.04 -14.33
CA LEU A 213 -5.38 -2.47 -14.40
C LEU A 213 -5.53 -3.06 -12.99
N THR A 214 -4.66 -2.68 -12.06
CA THR A 214 -4.75 -3.15 -10.66
C THR A 214 -6.10 -2.79 -10.05
N PHE A 215 -6.55 -1.53 -10.15
CA PHE A 215 -7.87 -1.12 -9.67
C PHE A 215 -9.01 -1.86 -10.39
N LEU A 216 -8.95 -1.95 -11.71
CA LEU A 216 -9.96 -2.61 -12.53
C LEU A 216 -10.12 -4.08 -12.10
N TYR A 217 -9.03 -4.84 -12.01
CA TYR A 217 -9.09 -6.25 -11.61
C TYR A 217 -9.54 -6.44 -10.16
N PHE A 218 -9.24 -5.52 -9.24
CA PHE A 218 -9.81 -5.57 -7.88
C PHE A 218 -11.32 -5.31 -7.88
N ASN A 219 -11.82 -4.35 -8.67
CA ASN A 219 -13.26 -4.06 -8.78
C ASN A 219 -14.03 -5.28 -9.31
N TYR A 220 -13.49 -5.94 -10.33
CA TYR A 220 -14.10 -7.12 -10.97
C TYR A 220 -13.73 -8.45 -10.30
N LYS A 221 -12.90 -8.44 -9.25
CA LYS A 221 -12.38 -9.64 -8.54
C LYS A 221 -11.71 -10.67 -9.46
N GLN A 222 -10.98 -10.20 -10.46
CA GLN A 222 -10.30 -11.03 -11.46
C GLN A 222 -8.79 -11.03 -11.19
N PHE A 223 -8.32 -12.01 -10.41
CA PHE A 223 -6.97 -11.98 -9.85
C PHE A 223 -5.89 -12.64 -10.71
N GLU A 224 -6.24 -13.67 -11.49
CA GLU A 224 -5.26 -14.38 -12.33
C GLU A 224 -4.65 -13.48 -13.44
N PRO A 225 -5.43 -12.73 -14.23
CA PRO A 225 -4.85 -11.82 -15.22
C PRO A 225 -3.97 -10.72 -14.59
N LEU A 226 -4.30 -10.30 -13.37
CA LEU A 226 -3.48 -9.34 -12.62
C LEU A 226 -2.16 -9.96 -12.16
N ARG A 227 -2.15 -11.23 -11.75
CA ARG A 227 -0.95 -11.98 -11.36
C ARG A 227 0.07 -12.00 -12.49
N GLU A 228 -0.35 -12.35 -13.71
CA GLU A 228 0.53 -12.37 -14.90
C GLU A 228 1.19 -11.01 -15.15
N LYS A 229 0.43 -9.92 -14.99
CA LYS A 229 0.95 -8.56 -15.18
C LYS A 229 1.97 -8.18 -14.12
N PHE A 230 1.72 -8.56 -12.86
CA PHE A 230 2.71 -8.37 -11.81
C PHE A 230 3.95 -9.24 -11.98
N ASP A 231 3.83 -10.46 -12.49
CA ASP A 231 5.00 -11.31 -12.76
C ASP A 231 5.86 -10.75 -13.90
N ARG A 232 5.24 -10.09 -14.90
CA ARG A 232 6.00 -9.31 -15.89
C ARG A 232 6.69 -8.11 -15.24
N TYR A 233 6.01 -7.37 -14.37
CA TYR A 233 6.59 -6.20 -13.73
C TYR A 233 7.71 -6.54 -12.74
N ASP A 234 7.57 -7.65 -12.01
CA ASP A 234 8.60 -8.23 -11.13
C ASP A 234 9.91 -8.48 -11.90
N LYS A 235 9.82 -9.09 -13.09
CA LYS A 235 10.99 -9.30 -13.96
C LYS A 235 11.67 -7.98 -14.34
N LEU A 236 10.92 -6.95 -14.72
CA LEU A 236 11.48 -5.63 -15.04
C LEU A 236 12.20 -5.02 -13.83
N LEU A 237 11.55 -5.02 -12.66
CA LEU A 237 12.13 -4.51 -11.42
C LEU A 237 13.40 -5.28 -11.02
N SER A 238 13.42 -6.61 -11.19
CA SER A 238 14.57 -7.46 -10.86
C SER A 238 15.80 -7.18 -11.74
N GLN A 239 15.57 -6.63 -12.93
CA GLN A 239 16.59 -6.22 -13.89
C GLN A 239 17.04 -4.77 -13.69
N GLY A 240 16.47 -4.06 -12.71
CA GLY A 240 16.71 -2.63 -12.49
C GLY A 240 15.97 -1.72 -13.47
N VAL A 241 15.03 -2.26 -14.26
CA VAL A 241 14.22 -1.48 -15.20
C VAL A 241 13.04 -0.85 -14.47
N TYR A 242 12.84 0.46 -14.68
CA TYR A 242 11.79 1.25 -14.03
C TYR A 242 11.84 1.21 -12.50
N TYR A 243 13.05 1.03 -11.96
CA TYR A 243 13.26 1.02 -10.54
C TYR A 243 13.12 2.44 -9.97
N SER A 244 12.31 2.57 -8.94
CA SER A 244 12.55 3.51 -7.85
C SER A 244 12.06 2.87 -6.57
N ARG A 245 12.55 3.33 -5.42
CA ARG A 245 12.10 2.78 -4.13
C ARG A 245 10.58 2.94 -3.94
N ARG A 246 10.04 4.10 -4.32
CA ARG A 246 8.59 4.38 -4.32
C ARG A 246 7.80 3.37 -5.15
N LEU A 247 8.22 3.09 -6.38
CA LEU A 247 7.53 2.15 -7.27
C LEU A 247 7.59 0.72 -6.73
N LEU A 248 8.76 0.31 -6.23
CA LEU A 248 8.99 -1.02 -5.69
C LEU A 248 8.18 -1.28 -4.42
N ILE A 249 8.11 -0.31 -3.51
CA ILE A 249 7.29 -0.39 -2.30
C ILE A 249 5.79 -0.49 -2.64
N ASN A 250 5.33 0.28 -3.62
CA ASN A 250 3.95 0.21 -4.10
C ASN A 250 3.65 -1.17 -4.71
N TYR A 251 4.56 -1.70 -5.54
CA TYR A 251 4.49 -3.07 -6.06
C TYR A 251 4.31 -4.10 -4.95
N TYR A 252 5.11 -4.04 -3.88
CA TYR A 252 4.96 -4.96 -2.75
C TYR A 252 3.61 -4.82 -2.03
N SER A 253 3.11 -3.60 -1.85
CA SER A 253 1.77 -3.39 -1.28
C SER A 253 0.68 -4.01 -2.16
N ASN A 254 0.79 -3.90 -3.48
CA ASN A 254 -0.19 -4.50 -4.39
C ASN A 254 -0.09 -6.03 -4.43
N ARG A 255 1.12 -6.59 -4.35
CA ARG A 255 1.33 -8.04 -4.23
C ARG A 255 0.75 -8.58 -2.93
N LEU A 256 0.93 -7.88 -1.80
CA LEU A 256 0.26 -8.22 -0.55
C LEU A 256 -1.25 -8.36 -0.78
N LEU A 257 -1.87 -7.33 -1.37
CA LEU A 257 -3.32 -7.34 -1.62
C LEU A 257 -3.71 -8.55 -2.46
N LEU A 258 -3.06 -8.77 -3.60
CA LEU A 258 -3.33 -9.90 -4.49
C LEU A 258 -3.25 -11.24 -3.73
N HIS A 259 -2.14 -11.51 -3.06
CA HIS A 259 -1.94 -12.75 -2.30
C HIS A 259 -2.99 -12.91 -1.19
N ASN A 260 -3.35 -11.83 -0.50
CA ASN A 260 -4.39 -11.85 0.53
C ASN A 260 -5.78 -12.20 -0.04
N PHE A 261 -6.12 -11.75 -1.25
CA PHE A 261 -7.37 -12.11 -1.92
C PHE A 261 -7.35 -13.55 -2.46
N CYS A 262 -6.18 -14.06 -2.85
CA CYS A 262 -5.98 -15.45 -3.26
C CYS A 262 -5.85 -16.44 -2.08
N GLY A 263 -5.84 -15.96 -0.83
CA GLY A 263 -5.66 -16.81 0.36
C GLY A 263 -4.22 -17.25 0.63
N GLU A 264 -3.24 -16.66 -0.06
CA GLU A 264 -1.80 -16.95 0.05
C GLU A 264 -1.18 -16.08 1.16
N TYR A 265 -1.53 -16.39 2.41
CA TYR A 265 -1.28 -15.48 3.53
C TYR A 265 0.19 -15.30 3.89
N ASP A 266 1.03 -16.33 3.76
CA ASP A 266 2.47 -16.24 4.05
C ASP A 266 3.15 -15.26 3.09
N GLN A 267 2.84 -15.36 1.80
CA GLN A 267 3.30 -14.43 0.78
C GLN A 267 2.77 -13.02 1.03
N ALA A 268 1.50 -12.89 1.38
CA ALA A 268 0.92 -11.58 1.71
C ALA A 268 1.67 -10.92 2.88
N ILE A 269 1.95 -11.65 3.95
CA ILE A 269 2.70 -11.14 5.11
C ILE A 269 4.11 -10.74 4.70
N TRP A 270 4.82 -11.58 3.94
CA TRP A 270 6.17 -11.29 3.47
C TRP A 270 6.22 -10.00 2.65
N TYR A 271 5.37 -9.87 1.63
CA TYR A 271 5.27 -8.65 0.82
C TYR A 271 4.84 -7.43 1.65
N GLY A 272 3.98 -7.61 2.65
CA GLY A 272 3.56 -6.53 3.52
C GLY A 272 4.66 -6.00 4.42
N TYR A 273 5.57 -6.84 4.92
CA TYR A 273 6.74 -6.35 5.64
C TYR A 273 7.69 -5.57 4.74
N LEU A 274 7.81 -5.95 3.47
CA LEU A 274 8.61 -5.21 2.50
C LEU A 274 8.00 -3.83 2.19
N SER A 275 6.68 -3.72 2.05
CA SER A 275 6.02 -2.46 1.70
C SER A 275 6.09 -1.39 2.80
N ILE A 276 6.36 -1.76 4.05
CA ILE A 276 6.48 -0.82 5.18
C ILE A 276 7.94 -0.44 5.52
N ARG A 277 8.91 -0.81 4.68
CA ARG A 277 10.32 -0.45 4.89
C ARG A 277 10.64 1.02 4.61
N GLU A 278 9.80 1.69 3.83
CA GLU A 278 9.92 3.12 3.53
C GLU A 278 8.67 3.89 3.95
N LYS A 279 8.85 5.12 4.42
CA LYS A 279 7.78 6.02 4.81
C LYS A 279 7.50 7.02 3.68
N ASN A 280 6.36 6.86 3.03
CA ASN A 280 5.85 7.80 2.03
C ASN A 280 4.41 8.23 2.40
N THR A 281 3.71 8.93 1.49
CA THR A 281 2.34 9.39 1.69
C THR A 281 1.33 8.26 1.94
N ASP A 282 1.61 7.07 1.42
CA ASP A 282 0.76 5.88 1.51
C ASP A 282 1.18 4.93 2.65
N TYR A 283 2.19 5.29 3.45
CA TYR A 283 2.74 4.43 4.50
C TYR A 283 1.68 3.87 5.46
N ILE A 284 0.74 4.73 5.90
CA ILE A 284 -0.36 4.30 6.78
C ILE A 284 -1.30 3.33 6.07
N HIS A 285 -1.51 3.49 4.76
CA HIS A 285 -2.28 2.52 3.99
C HIS A 285 -1.56 1.17 3.96
N TYR A 286 -0.25 1.12 3.71
CA TYR A 286 0.53 -0.12 3.72
C TYR A 286 0.49 -0.83 5.08
N VAL A 287 0.65 -0.07 6.16
CA VAL A 287 0.54 -0.58 7.53
C VAL A 287 -0.85 -1.14 7.82
N ASN A 288 -1.91 -0.46 7.39
CA ASN A 288 -3.28 -0.95 7.55
C ASN A 288 -3.47 -2.29 6.84
N THR A 289 -2.98 -2.40 5.60
CA THR A 289 -3.13 -3.60 4.79
C THR A 289 -2.40 -4.78 5.42
N LEU A 290 -1.13 -4.63 5.81
CA LEU A 290 -0.39 -5.69 6.53
C LEU A 290 -1.06 -6.06 7.85
N SER A 291 -1.46 -5.07 8.65
CA SER A 291 -2.10 -5.31 9.96
C SER A 291 -3.41 -6.07 9.80
N GLY A 292 -4.18 -5.80 8.75
CA GLY A 292 -5.40 -6.54 8.42
C GLY A 292 -5.14 -8.03 8.15
N VAL A 293 -4.06 -8.35 7.43
CA VAL A 293 -3.64 -9.75 7.18
C VAL A 293 -3.16 -10.42 8.47
N LEU A 294 -2.28 -9.76 9.23
CA LEU A 294 -1.76 -10.28 10.51
C LEU A 294 -2.90 -10.58 11.50
N LEU A 295 -3.88 -9.68 11.63
CA LEU A 295 -5.05 -9.90 12.48
C LEU A 295 -5.92 -11.08 12.01
N ARG A 296 -6.04 -11.30 10.70
CA ARG A 296 -6.78 -12.45 10.15
C ARG A 296 -6.05 -13.76 10.41
N GLN A 297 -4.73 -13.76 10.38
CA GLN A 297 -3.88 -14.93 10.66
C GLN A 297 -3.60 -15.12 12.16
N HIS A 298 -4.34 -14.44 13.04
CA HIS A 298 -4.16 -14.52 14.49
C HIS A 298 -2.76 -14.12 15.01
N LEU A 299 -1.97 -13.41 14.20
CA LEU A 299 -0.66 -12.87 14.55
C LEU A 299 -0.80 -11.53 15.31
N HIS A 300 -1.57 -11.55 16.40
CA HIS A 300 -2.03 -10.36 17.10
C HIS A 300 -0.90 -9.50 17.67
N GLU A 301 0.13 -10.13 18.24
CA GLU A 301 1.29 -9.42 18.81
C GLU A 301 2.07 -8.67 17.73
N GLN A 302 2.29 -9.32 16.58
CA GLN A 302 2.99 -8.73 15.44
C GLN A 302 2.19 -7.55 14.86
N ALA A 303 0.87 -7.71 14.70
CA ALA A 303 -0.01 -6.62 14.27
C ALA A 303 0.11 -5.41 15.21
N LEU A 304 0.03 -5.63 16.53
CA LEU A 304 0.14 -4.56 17.51
C LEU A 304 1.52 -3.88 17.45
N ALA A 305 2.60 -4.65 17.29
CA ALA A 305 3.97 -4.12 17.18
C ALA A 305 4.14 -3.23 15.95
N VAL A 306 3.68 -3.68 14.77
CA VAL A 306 3.72 -2.92 13.52
C VAL A 306 2.96 -1.60 13.67
N MET A 307 1.74 -1.64 14.21
CA MET A 307 0.92 -0.44 14.38
C MET A 307 1.52 0.53 15.40
N ARG A 308 2.06 0.04 16.53
CA ARG A 308 2.75 0.92 17.49
C ARG A 308 3.95 1.64 16.86
N LYS A 309 4.73 0.94 16.03
CA LYS A 309 5.87 1.54 15.32
C LYS A 309 5.45 2.65 14.36
N ALA A 310 4.27 2.52 13.73
CA ALA A 310 3.73 3.47 12.77
C ALA A 310 2.91 4.63 13.39
N TYR A 311 2.78 4.67 14.72
CA TYR A 311 1.98 5.68 15.42
C TYR A 311 2.47 7.13 15.21
N PRO A 312 3.79 7.43 15.11
CA PRO A 312 4.28 8.76 14.78
C PRO A 312 3.75 9.26 13.43
N GLU A 313 3.76 8.40 12.41
CA GLU A 313 3.33 8.74 11.04
C GLU A 313 1.81 8.90 10.94
N LEU A 314 1.05 8.23 11.81
CA LEU A 314 -0.41 8.40 11.87
C LEU A 314 -0.78 9.85 12.18
N LYS A 315 -0.03 10.50 13.07
CA LYS A 315 -0.32 11.87 13.54
C LYS A 315 -0.17 12.90 12.42
N THR A 316 0.74 12.65 11.47
CA THR A 316 1.03 13.53 10.34
C THR A 316 0.25 13.14 9.08
N SER A 317 -0.46 12.02 9.09
CA SER A 317 -1.25 11.58 7.94
C SER A 317 -2.44 12.50 7.69
N ILE A 318 -2.55 13.04 6.47
CA ILE A 318 -3.66 13.90 6.05
C ILE A 318 -4.93 13.10 5.70
N SER A 319 -4.80 11.80 5.38
CA SER A 319 -5.92 10.95 4.97
C SER A 319 -6.68 10.45 6.20
N PHE A 320 -7.80 11.10 6.52
CA PHE A 320 -8.65 10.63 7.62
C PHE A 320 -9.22 9.23 7.34
N HIS A 321 -9.47 8.90 6.07
CA HIS A 321 -9.85 7.55 5.66
C HIS A 321 -8.86 6.50 6.18
N ASN A 322 -7.57 6.67 5.87
CA ASN A 322 -6.53 5.74 6.31
C ASN A 322 -6.30 5.80 7.82
N ARG A 323 -6.45 6.98 8.43
CA ARG A 323 -6.38 7.15 9.90
C ARG A 323 -7.48 6.35 10.61
N LEU A 324 -8.72 6.40 10.12
CA LEU A 324 -9.84 5.69 10.73
C LEU A 324 -9.69 4.17 10.60
N VAL A 325 -9.23 3.69 9.45
CA VAL A 325 -8.91 2.27 9.25
C VAL A 325 -7.80 1.84 10.22
N PHE A 326 -6.74 2.64 10.35
CA PHE A 326 -5.66 2.39 11.29
C PHE A 326 -6.18 2.31 12.72
N VAL A 327 -6.96 3.29 13.17
CA VAL A 327 -7.50 3.29 14.53
C VAL A 327 -8.36 2.05 14.78
N SER A 328 -9.20 1.66 13.81
CA SER A 328 -10.07 0.50 13.94
C SER A 328 -9.26 -0.81 14.06
N PHE A 329 -8.22 -0.98 13.25
CA PHE A 329 -7.33 -2.14 13.36
C PHE A 329 -6.45 -2.10 14.61
N TYR A 330 -6.04 -0.91 15.07
CA TYR A 330 -5.29 -0.76 16.30
C TYR A 330 -6.13 -1.14 17.53
N LEU A 331 -7.39 -0.73 17.56
CA LEU A 331 -8.37 -1.16 18.57
C LEU A 331 -8.54 -2.68 18.57
N ARG A 332 -8.64 -3.28 17.38
CA ARG A 332 -8.75 -4.72 17.21
C ARG A 332 -7.49 -5.46 17.68
N ALA A 333 -6.31 -4.91 17.39
CA ALA A 333 -5.05 -5.46 17.87
C ALA A 333 -4.94 -5.37 19.41
N LEU A 334 -5.30 -4.23 20.02
CA LEU A 334 -5.33 -4.11 21.48
C LEU A 334 -6.29 -5.11 22.11
N HIS A 335 -7.50 -5.23 21.55
CA HIS A 335 -8.52 -6.19 21.98
C HIS A 335 -8.00 -7.63 21.91
N ALA A 336 -7.44 -8.04 20.78
CA ALA A 336 -6.94 -9.40 20.56
C ALA A 336 -5.71 -9.75 21.42
N ASN A 337 -5.00 -8.74 21.95
CA ASN A 337 -3.90 -8.90 22.91
C ASN A 337 -4.36 -8.72 24.37
N GLY A 338 -5.67 -8.72 24.65
CA GLY A 338 -6.22 -8.60 26.01
C GLY A 338 -6.10 -7.21 26.65
N LEU A 339 -5.64 -6.19 25.90
CA LEU A 339 -5.46 -4.81 26.37
C LEU A 339 -6.79 -4.01 26.31
N LEU A 340 -7.87 -4.61 26.84
CA LEU A 340 -9.24 -4.13 26.69
C LEU A 340 -9.46 -2.72 27.25
N ALA A 341 -8.87 -2.40 28.41
CA ALA A 341 -8.99 -1.08 29.02
C ALA A 341 -8.35 0.00 28.14
N ASN A 342 -7.19 -0.30 27.55
CA ASN A 342 -6.51 0.64 26.64
C ASN A 342 -7.31 0.85 25.36
N ALA A 343 -7.87 -0.25 24.81
CA ALA A 343 -8.71 -0.19 23.62
C ALA A 343 -9.96 0.68 23.87
N GLU A 344 -10.66 0.45 24.98
CA GLU A 344 -11.84 1.23 25.35
C GLU A 344 -11.52 2.71 25.52
N ASN A 345 -10.51 3.05 26.34
CA ASN A 345 -10.13 4.44 26.61
C ASN A 345 -9.73 5.18 25.33
N TYR A 346 -9.02 4.49 24.43
CA TYR A 346 -8.61 5.05 23.15
C TYR A 346 -9.81 5.28 22.23
N ALA A 347 -10.71 4.30 22.10
CA ALA A 347 -11.92 4.42 21.30
C ALA A 347 -12.81 5.58 21.80
N GLU A 348 -12.98 5.72 23.11
CA GLU A 348 -13.79 6.81 23.68
C GLU A 348 -13.17 8.18 23.46
N SER A 349 -11.84 8.29 23.55
CA SER A 349 -11.14 9.55 23.30
C SER A 349 -11.20 9.91 21.81
N PHE A 350 -11.02 8.94 20.93
CA PHE A 350 -11.09 9.13 19.48
C PHE A 350 -12.50 9.51 19.02
N LEU A 351 -13.55 8.83 19.51
CA LEU A 351 -14.94 9.16 19.21
C LEU A 351 -15.32 10.56 19.71
N ARG A 352 -14.80 10.99 20.87
CA ARG A 352 -15.05 12.35 21.37
C ARG A 352 -14.38 13.42 20.52
N ALA A 353 -13.16 13.16 20.04
CA ALA A 353 -12.40 14.12 19.26
C ALA A 353 -12.84 14.22 17.80
N TYR A 354 -13.28 13.11 17.19
CA TYR A 354 -13.48 13.01 15.74
C TYR A 354 -14.85 12.41 15.35
N SER A 355 -15.91 12.71 16.11
CA SER A 355 -17.21 12.07 15.87
C SER A 355 -17.74 12.34 14.47
N GLN A 356 -17.54 13.54 13.92
CA GLN A 356 -18.07 13.91 12.61
C GLN A 356 -17.35 13.14 11.50
N GLU A 357 -16.03 13.17 11.53
CA GLU A 357 -15.17 12.53 10.54
C GLU A 357 -15.31 10.99 10.55
N ILE A 358 -15.60 10.38 11.71
CA ILE A 358 -15.94 8.96 11.78
C ILE A 358 -17.15 8.65 10.89
N PHE A 359 -18.21 9.46 10.97
CA PHE A 359 -19.44 9.27 10.18
C PHE A 359 -19.28 9.65 8.71
N ASP A 360 -18.44 10.62 8.38
CA ASP A 360 -18.13 11.00 6.99
C ASP A 360 -17.31 9.91 6.27
N HIS A 361 -16.71 8.99 7.02
CA HIS A 361 -15.89 7.90 6.50
C HIS A 361 -16.43 6.51 6.93
N ARG A 362 -15.54 5.57 7.27
CA ARG A 362 -15.86 4.17 7.57
C ARG A 362 -16.36 3.96 9.02
N TRP A 363 -17.44 4.63 9.42
CA TRP A 363 -18.01 4.50 10.77
C TRP A 363 -18.33 3.06 11.15
N HIS A 364 -18.83 2.25 10.20
CA HIS A 364 -19.23 0.85 10.43
C HIS A 364 -18.04 0.02 10.95
N LEU A 365 -16.87 0.19 10.35
CA LEU A 365 -15.63 -0.50 10.75
C LEU A 365 -15.23 -0.13 12.18
N PHE A 366 -15.29 1.16 12.54
CA PHE A 366 -14.94 1.65 13.87
C PHE A 366 -15.90 1.12 14.94
N PHE A 367 -17.21 1.27 14.72
CA PHE A 367 -18.21 0.88 15.72
C PHE A 367 -18.30 -0.63 15.91
N THR A 368 -18.04 -1.43 14.87
CA THR A 368 -18.07 -2.90 14.98
C THR A 368 -17.03 -3.40 15.99
N VAL A 369 -15.81 -2.84 15.92
CA VAL A 369 -14.73 -3.18 16.86
C VAL A 369 -14.99 -2.55 18.23
N PHE A 370 -15.47 -1.31 18.29
CA PHE A 370 -15.73 -0.66 19.57
C PHE A 370 -16.83 -1.37 20.36
N PHE A 371 -17.90 -1.82 19.70
CA PHE A 371 -18.97 -2.57 20.33
C PHE A 371 -18.52 -3.95 20.80
N ASP A 372 -17.64 -4.60 20.04
CA ASP A 372 -17.02 -5.86 20.46
C ASP A 372 -16.20 -5.68 21.76
N ILE A 373 -15.44 -4.59 21.88
CA ILE A 373 -14.72 -4.23 23.10
C ILE A 373 -15.68 -4.00 24.27
N LEU A 374 -16.78 -3.26 24.05
CA LEU A 374 -17.76 -2.98 25.10
C LEU A 374 -18.48 -4.26 25.58
N LEU A 375 -18.81 -5.18 24.67
CA LEU A 375 -19.38 -6.48 25.01
C LEU A 375 -18.39 -7.32 25.84
N HIS A 376 -17.11 -7.39 25.45
CA HIS A 376 -16.07 -8.07 26.22
C HIS A 376 -15.86 -7.49 27.62
N ARG A 377 -16.17 -6.20 27.79
CA ARG A 377 -16.05 -5.47 29.05
C ARG A 377 -17.33 -5.45 29.89
N ASP A 378 -18.36 -6.17 29.45
CA ASP A 378 -19.70 -6.21 30.06
C ASP A 378 -20.33 -4.81 30.22
N LYS A 379 -20.00 -3.87 29.32
CA LYS A 379 -20.51 -2.50 29.29
C LYS A 379 -21.72 -2.36 28.34
N THR A 380 -22.68 -3.27 28.46
CA THR A 380 -23.87 -3.38 27.61
C THR A 380 -24.76 -2.14 27.65
N ALA A 381 -25.00 -1.56 28.83
CA ALA A 381 -25.74 -0.30 28.98
C ALA A 381 -25.11 0.88 28.20
N ARG A 382 -23.77 0.90 28.10
CA ARG A 382 -23.06 1.93 27.33
C ARG A 382 -23.23 1.71 25.83
N LEU A 383 -23.09 0.47 25.37
CA LEU A 383 -23.31 0.08 23.98
C LEU A 383 -24.72 0.50 23.53
N VAL A 384 -25.76 0.13 24.28
CA VAL A 384 -27.16 0.49 23.97
C VAL A 384 -27.33 2.01 23.88
N ARG A 385 -26.73 2.78 24.80
CA ARG A 385 -26.79 4.25 24.77
C ARG A 385 -26.12 4.83 23.51
N LEU A 386 -24.95 4.34 23.13
CA LEU A 386 -24.24 4.80 21.94
C LEU A 386 -24.99 4.46 20.65
N ALA A 387 -25.49 3.23 20.54
CA ALA A 387 -26.27 2.77 19.39
C ALA A 387 -27.49 3.67 19.15
N ARG A 388 -28.21 4.04 20.22
CA ARG A 388 -29.35 4.95 20.17
C ARG A 388 -28.94 6.39 19.84
N LYS A 389 -27.92 6.93 20.53
CA LYS A 389 -27.43 8.31 20.32
C LYS A 389 -27.10 8.57 18.86
N TYR A 390 -26.43 7.62 18.21
CA TYR A 390 -25.96 7.77 16.82
C TYR A 390 -26.85 7.09 15.78
N ARG A 391 -27.98 6.49 16.19
CA ARG A 391 -28.91 5.75 15.32
C ARG A 391 -28.22 4.65 14.48
N LEU A 392 -27.28 3.92 15.10
CA LEU A 392 -26.38 3.01 14.37
C LEU A 392 -27.11 1.84 13.70
N VAL A 393 -28.16 1.31 14.33
CA VAL A 393 -28.95 0.21 13.74
C VAL A 393 -29.66 0.65 12.46
N GLN A 394 -30.26 1.85 12.45
CA GLN A 394 -30.93 2.39 11.26
C GLN A 394 -29.92 2.65 10.13
N ARG A 395 -28.78 3.26 10.46
CA ARG A 395 -27.69 3.50 9.51
C ARG A 395 -27.11 2.21 8.95
N GLU A 396 -27.07 1.14 9.73
CA GLU A 396 -26.55 -0.15 9.27
C GLU A 396 -27.49 -0.81 8.26
N THR A 397 -28.82 -0.70 8.44
CA THR A 397 -29.78 -1.20 7.45
C THR A 397 -29.51 -0.61 6.06
N GLU A 398 -29.40 0.73 5.96
CA GLU A 398 -29.08 1.41 4.70
C GLU A 398 -27.72 0.99 4.13
N TYR A 399 -26.74 0.73 5.00
CA TYR A 399 -25.40 0.32 4.59
C TYR A 399 -25.36 -1.14 4.07
N VAL A 400 -26.08 -2.04 4.73
CA VAL A 400 -26.20 -3.45 4.36
C VAL A 400 -26.88 -3.59 3.00
N ASP A 401 -27.98 -2.87 2.78
CA ASP A 401 -28.70 -2.89 1.50
C ASP A 401 -27.81 -2.47 0.33
N ARG A 402 -26.90 -1.51 0.55
CA ARG A 402 -25.97 -1.02 -0.47
C ARG A 402 -24.78 -1.95 -0.71
N THR A 403 -24.29 -2.63 0.32
CA THR A 403 -22.99 -3.34 0.26
C THR A 403 -23.10 -4.86 0.28
N GLY A 404 -24.27 -5.41 0.60
CA GLY A 404 -24.44 -6.84 0.85
C GLY A 404 -23.71 -7.34 2.10
N SER A 405 -23.27 -6.45 3.00
CA SER A 405 -22.58 -6.81 4.24
C SER A 405 -23.55 -7.42 5.27
N HIS A 406 -23.04 -8.14 6.27
CA HIS A 406 -23.88 -8.59 7.40
C HIS A 406 -24.15 -7.47 8.43
N PRO A 407 -25.32 -7.47 9.10
CA PRO A 407 -25.71 -6.44 10.07
C PRO A 407 -25.10 -6.68 11.47
N TYR A 408 -23.77 -6.59 11.57
CA TYR A 408 -23.02 -6.88 12.80
C TYR A 408 -23.39 -5.97 13.98
N LEU A 409 -23.59 -4.68 13.76
CA LEU A 409 -23.93 -3.73 14.82
C LEU A 409 -25.33 -4.01 15.38
N TYR A 410 -26.27 -4.43 14.54
CA TYR A 410 -27.59 -4.89 14.93
C TYR A 410 -27.51 -6.13 15.82
N TRP A 411 -26.69 -7.12 15.47
CA TRP A 411 -26.49 -8.32 16.30
C TRP A 411 -25.93 -7.96 17.68
N GLN A 412 -24.85 -7.18 17.72
CA GLN A 412 -24.22 -6.70 18.96
C GLN A 412 -25.18 -5.86 19.81
N TYR A 413 -25.95 -4.97 19.18
CA TYR A 413 -26.98 -4.18 19.85
C TYR A 413 -28.09 -5.05 20.44
N THR A 414 -28.58 -6.03 19.68
CA THR A 414 -29.69 -6.89 20.10
C THR A 414 -29.28 -7.73 21.31
N LEU A 415 -28.07 -8.31 21.30
CA LEU A 415 -27.54 -9.02 22.45
C LEU A 415 -27.40 -8.11 23.68
N ALA A 416 -26.82 -6.92 23.52
CA ALA A 416 -26.70 -5.97 24.63
C ALA A 416 -28.07 -5.51 25.16
N ALA A 417 -29.04 -5.27 24.28
CA ALA A 417 -30.39 -4.85 24.67
C ALA A 417 -31.14 -5.97 25.42
N PHE A 418 -30.89 -7.23 25.09
CA PHE A 418 -31.45 -8.37 25.82
C PHE A 418 -30.90 -8.43 27.25
N ILE A 419 -29.58 -8.30 27.40
CA ILE A 419 -28.91 -8.28 28.73
C ILE A 419 -29.44 -7.13 29.59
N GLU A 420 -29.70 -5.97 28.99
CA GLU A 420 -30.26 -4.80 29.66
C GLU A 420 -31.79 -4.85 29.83
N MET A 421 -32.43 -6.01 29.58
CA MET A 421 -33.87 -6.22 29.69
C MET A 421 -34.71 -5.22 28.88
N LYS A 422 -34.18 -4.75 27.73
CA LYS A 422 -34.86 -3.82 26.82
C LYS A 422 -35.60 -4.51 25.69
N ILE A 423 -35.33 -5.80 25.46
CA ILE A 423 -36.04 -6.65 24.50
C ILE A 423 -36.33 -8.02 25.12
N THR A 424 -37.24 -8.78 24.53
CA THR A 424 -37.62 -10.11 25.01
C THR A 424 -36.69 -11.19 24.48
N ARG A 425 -36.69 -12.36 25.13
CA ARG A 425 -35.99 -13.56 24.65
C ARG A 425 -36.43 -13.95 23.23
N ALA A 426 -37.74 -13.91 22.95
CA ALA A 426 -38.28 -14.22 21.63
C ALA A 426 -37.70 -13.31 20.53
N THR A 427 -37.45 -12.03 20.83
CA THR A 427 -36.77 -11.12 19.88
C THR A 427 -35.33 -11.53 19.62
N LEU A 428 -34.58 -11.92 20.66
CA LEU A 428 -33.20 -12.40 20.52
C LEU A 428 -33.15 -13.70 19.71
N GLU A 429 -33.98 -14.69 20.06
CA GLU A 429 -34.05 -15.98 19.37
C GLU A 429 -34.40 -15.82 17.89
N LYS A 430 -35.32 -14.91 17.56
CA LYS A 430 -35.65 -14.57 16.17
C LYS A 430 -34.42 -14.05 15.41
N MET A 431 -33.63 -13.15 15.99
CA MET A 431 -32.41 -12.64 15.35
C MET A 431 -31.36 -13.74 15.20
N VAL A 432 -31.18 -14.59 16.23
CA VAL A 432 -30.23 -15.71 16.21
C VAL A 432 -30.59 -16.74 15.13
N ALA A 433 -31.87 -17.02 14.91
CA ALA A 433 -32.34 -17.94 13.87
C ALA A 433 -32.07 -17.48 12.43
N HIS A 434 -31.71 -16.20 12.23
CA HIS A 434 -31.36 -15.64 10.93
C HIS A 434 -29.84 -15.37 10.79
N LEU A 435 -29.02 -15.88 11.72
CA LEU A 435 -27.57 -15.81 11.57
C LEU A 435 -27.09 -16.79 10.48
N PRO A 436 -26.04 -16.46 9.73
CA PRO A 436 -25.43 -17.40 8.79
C PRO A 436 -24.85 -18.62 9.52
N ALA A 437 -24.86 -19.79 8.88
CA ALA A 437 -24.23 -20.99 9.43
C ALA A 437 -22.72 -20.77 9.62
N SER A 438 -22.17 -21.24 10.75
CA SER A 438 -20.77 -20.99 11.13
C SER A 438 -19.74 -21.64 10.21
N ASP A 439 -20.14 -22.64 9.44
CA ASP A 439 -19.28 -23.49 8.60
C ASP A 439 -19.17 -23.00 7.14
N GLU A 440 -19.91 -21.96 6.76
CA GLU A 440 -19.62 -21.30 5.50
C GLU A 440 -18.24 -20.64 5.62
N ALA A 441 -17.32 -20.98 4.71
CA ALA A 441 -16.04 -20.30 4.52
C ALA A 441 -16.19 -18.76 4.29
N ALA A 442 -17.42 -18.28 4.14
CA ALA A 442 -17.84 -16.88 4.06
C ALA A 442 -18.18 -16.21 5.41
N SER A 443 -18.21 -16.96 6.53
CA SER A 443 -18.49 -16.43 7.87
C SER A 443 -17.37 -15.49 8.32
N GLY A 444 -17.54 -14.19 8.05
CA GLY A 444 -16.54 -13.17 8.36
C GLY A 444 -16.15 -13.16 9.85
N PRO A 445 -14.94 -12.69 10.20
CA PRO A 445 -14.43 -12.77 11.57
C PRO A 445 -15.22 -11.95 12.60
N GLY A 446 -16.18 -11.12 12.15
CA GLY A 446 -17.15 -10.47 13.03
C GLY A 446 -18.25 -11.42 13.54
N LEU A 447 -18.66 -12.42 12.74
CA LEU A 447 -19.71 -13.38 13.13
C LEU A 447 -19.16 -14.32 14.20
N GLN A 448 -17.95 -14.84 14.00
CA GLN A 448 -17.30 -15.71 14.99
C GLN A 448 -17.10 -15.01 16.34
N ALA A 449 -16.65 -13.75 16.34
CA ALA A 449 -16.54 -12.94 17.55
C ALA A 449 -17.92 -12.75 18.22
N PHE A 450 -18.97 -12.47 17.44
CA PHE A 450 -20.32 -12.36 17.97
C PHE A 450 -20.84 -13.68 18.57
N LEU A 451 -20.60 -14.82 17.92
CA LEU A 451 -21.02 -16.13 18.42
C LEU A 451 -20.35 -16.48 19.76
N VAL A 452 -19.11 -16.06 19.98
CA VAL A 452 -18.42 -16.19 21.28
C VAL A 452 -19.18 -15.39 22.36
N HIS A 453 -19.57 -14.16 22.06
CA HIS A 453 -20.39 -13.36 22.99
C HIS A 453 -21.74 -13.96 23.25
N LEU A 454 -22.43 -14.42 22.20
CA LEU A 454 -23.75 -15.00 22.32
C LEU A 454 -23.71 -16.24 23.24
N LYS A 455 -22.71 -17.12 23.07
CA LYS A 455 -22.50 -18.28 23.94
C LYS A 455 -22.19 -17.88 25.39
N ARG A 456 -21.40 -16.83 25.61
CA ARG A 456 -21.01 -16.37 26.95
C ARG A 456 -22.15 -15.67 27.69
N LEU A 457 -22.88 -14.80 27.01
CA LEU A 457 -23.82 -13.86 27.62
C LEU A 457 -25.28 -14.32 27.53
N ALA A 458 -25.61 -15.21 26.59
CA ALA A 458 -26.95 -15.76 26.41
C ALA A 458 -26.91 -17.24 25.97
N PRO A 459 -26.30 -18.15 26.76
CA PRO A 459 -26.08 -19.54 26.37
C PRO A 459 -27.36 -20.28 25.96
N ASP A 460 -28.47 -20.02 26.64
CA ASP A 460 -29.75 -20.67 26.35
C ASP A 460 -30.33 -20.29 24.98
N ALA A 461 -30.04 -19.08 24.49
CA ALA A 461 -30.50 -18.61 23.19
C ALA A 461 -29.74 -19.26 22.03
N THR A 462 -28.62 -19.95 22.30
CA THR A 462 -27.82 -20.64 21.28
C THR A 462 -28.38 -22.01 20.86
N ARG A 463 -29.35 -22.58 21.61
CA ARG A 463 -29.97 -23.86 21.26
C ARG A 463 -30.72 -23.80 19.93
N GLY A 464 -31.48 -22.74 19.68
CA GLY A 464 -32.22 -22.56 18.43
C GLY A 464 -31.35 -22.43 17.18
N HIS A 465 -30.11 -21.94 17.30
CA HIS A 465 -29.15 -21.89 16.19
C HIS A 465 -28.60 -23.28 15.83
N ARG A 466 -28.40 -24.16 16.82
CA ARG A 466 -27.92 -25.53 16.58
C ARG A 466 -28.99 -26.41 15.95
N GLU A 467 -30.26 -26.16 16.26
CA GLU A 467 -31.40 -26.90 15.70
C GLU A 467 -31.75 -26.44 14.27
N ALA A 468 -31.41 -25.20 13.89
CA ALA A 468 -31.65 -24.65 12.55
C ALA A 468 -30.56 -25.00 11.52
N HIS A 469 -29.35 -25.36 11.98
CA HIS A 469 -28.16 -25.52 11.13
C HIS A 469 -27.30 -26.76 11.45
N GLY A 470 -27.68 -27.58 12.43
CA GLY A 470 -27.14 -28.93 12.63
C GLY A 470 -28.00 -29.95 11.92
#